data_AF-A0A524JVQ7-F1
#
_entry.id   AF-A0A524JVQ7-F1
#
_cell.length_a   1.000
_cell.length_b   1.000
_cell.length_c   1.000
_cell.angle_alpha   90.00
_cell.angle_beta   90.00
_cell.angle_gamma   90.00
#
_symmetry.space_group_name_H-M   'P 1'
#
loop_
_entity.id
_entity.type
_entity.pdbx_description
1 polymer ?
#
loop_
_entity_poly.entity_id
_entity_poly.type
_entity_poly.pdbx_seq_one_letter_code
_entity_poly.pdbx_strand_id
1 'polypeptide(L)'
;MKKPYLSVVLIVGSQRRRAERALASLLAQEALPEMEILLCDWEKTARPLPQAGHDAVRRFPVPVPATFTQARLQATHLARGEAVAFIEEHAWVHPGWAAALIAAFRSGDWAAVGSEIHNGNPGRGISDGVALMNYLPWQPPAESGPVSMLAGHNSAYRRSDLLSFGPDLGELLQSEVLLHWQLSKQKKQLYLAAAARISHINEGSLTAIGRGYFLWNRCFGSSRARLYHFSVWQRLARTLAIPLVPFVRAAKMAVYICHHDRSRISTYFRYFPVLILAWSAAACGQSLGFLLGAGQAEAAFSEYELTIQRPEE
;
A
#
# COMPACT_ATOMS: atom_id res chain seq x y z
N MET A 1 -22.09 -16.41 -15.37
CA MET A 1 -21.65 -15.09 -14.86
C MET A 1 -20.58 -14.52 -15.77
N LYS A 2 -20.67 -13.24 -16.14
CA LYS A 2 -19.65 -12.55 -16.94
C LYS A 2 -18.33 -12.53 -16.15
N LYS A 3 -17.19 -12.72 -16.83
CA LYS A 3 -15.86 -12.66 -16.20
C LYS A 3 -15.65 -11.23 -15.63
N PRO A 4 -15.26 -11.06 -14.35
CA PRO A 4 -14.98 -9.74 -13.81
C PRO A 4 -13.79 -9.12 -14.54
N TYR A 5 -13.76 -7.80 -14.63
CA TYR A 5 -12.59 -7.06 -15.09
C TYR A 5 -11.61 -6.81 -13.94
N LEU A 6 -12.15 -6.44 -12.77
CA LEU A 6 -11.35 -6.08 -11.59
C LEU A 6 -11.59 -7.08 -10.45
N SER A 7 -10.52 -7.73 -9.98
CA SER A 7 -10.54 -8.48 -8.72
C SER A 7 -9.97 -7.61 -7.61
N VAL A 8 -10.74 -7.31 -6.58
CA VAL A 8 -10.26 -6.54 -5.42
C VAL A 8 -9.92 -7.48 -4.28
N VAL A 9 -8.70 -7.40 -3.78
CA VAL A 9 -8.21 -8.18 -2.64
C VAL A 9 -8.37 -7.34 -1.39
N LEU A 10 -9.16 -7.86 -0.44
CA LEU A 10 -9.39 -7.26 0.86
C LEU A 10 -9.02 -8.27 1.95
N ILE A 11 -8.00 -7.93 2.73
CA ILE A 11 -7.51 -8.76 3.84
C ILE A 11 -7.94 -8.08 5.13
N VAL A 12 -8.67 -8.81 5.97
CA VAL A 12 -9.33 -8.26 7.15
C VAL A 12 -8.86 -8.94 8.43
N GLY A 13 -8.74 -8.14 9.49
CA GLY A 13 -8.28 -8.53 10.81
C GLY A 13 -9.36 -8.37 11.87
N SER A 14 -8.92 -8.14 13.12
CA SER A 14 -9.80 -8.01 14.29
C SER A 14 -10.51 -6.65 14.35
N GLN A 15 -10.02 -5.64 13.64
CA GLN A 15 -10.58 -4.29 13.61
C GLN A 15 -11.83 -4.19 12.71
N ARG A 16 -12.91 -4.89 13.11
CA ARG A 16 -14.08 -5.13 12.26
C ARG A 16 -14.78 -3.89 11.73
N ARG A 17 -14.87 -2.79 12.48
CA ARG A 17 -15.53 -1.56 12.01
C ARG A 17 -14.88 -1.00 10.73
N ARG A 18 -13.55 -1.08 10.62
CA ARG A 18 -12.82 -0.59 9.43
C ARG A 18 -13.08 -1.49 8.24
N ALA A 19 -12.93 -2.80 8.46
CA ALA A 19 -13.20 -3.83 7.46
C ALA A 19 -14.65 -3.76 6.94
N GLU A 20 -15.62 -3.51 7.81
CA GLU A 20 -17.02 -3.28 7.44
C GLU A 20 -17.16 -2.08 6.51
N ARG A 21 -16.54 -0.93 6.84
CA ARG A 21 -16.58 0.26 5.99
C ARG A 21 -15.87 0.05 4.65
N ALA A 22 -14.70 -0.59 4.66
CA ALA A 22 -13.95 -0.91 3.45
C ALA A 22 -14.77 -1.80 2.51
N LEU A 23 -15.32 -2.91 3.03
CA LEU A 23 -16.17 -3.82 2.25
C LEU A 23 -17.44 -3.14 1.74
N ALA A 24 -18.11 -2.34 2.57
CA ALA A 24 -19.29 -1.59 2.16
C ALA A 24 -18.99 -0.63 1.01
N SER A 25 -17.85 0.06 1.05
CA SER A 25 -17.44 0.99 -0.01
C SER A 25 -17.16 0.30 -1.35
N LEU A 26 -16.64 -0.93 -1.32
CA LEU A 26 -16.40 -1.74 -2.51
C LEU A 26 -17.71 -2.27 -3.10
N LEU A 27 -18.64 -2.70 -2.24
CA LEU A 27 -19.96 -3.18 -2.65
C LEU A 27 -20.88 -2.06 -3.16
N ALA A 28 -20.60 -0.81 -2.80
CA ALA A 28 -21.36 0.35 -3.27
C ALA A 28 -20.94 0.86 -4.66
N GLN A 29 -19.90 0.28 -5.27
CA GLN A 29 -19.39 0.75 -6.57
C GLN A 29 -20.38 0.45 -7.70
N GLU A 30 -20.56 1.42 -8.61
CA GLU A 30 -21.44 1.29 -9.78
C GLU A 30 -20.94 0.20 -10.73
N ALA A 31 -19.62 -0.01 -10.78
CA ALA A 31 -18.98 -1.05 -11.58
C ALA A 31 -18.97 -2.44 -10.90
N LEU A 32 -19.71 -2.65 -9.80
CA LEU A 32 -19.78 -3.94 -9.10
C LEU A 32 -20.06 -5.15 -10.02
N PRO A 33 -20.91 -5.06 -11.07
CA PRO A 33 -21.11 -6.17 -12.01
C PRO A 33 -19.86 -6.58 -12.82
N GLU A 34 -18.84 -5.73 -12.87
CA GLU A 34 -17.53 -6.00 -13.48
C GLU A 34 -16.45 -6.31 -12.43
N MET A 35 -16.82 -6.50 -11.16
CA MET A 35 -15.92 -6.72 -10.05
C MET A 35 -16.13 -8.08 -9.41
N GLU A 36 -15.08 -8.59 -8.77
CA GLU A 36 -15.19 -9.55 -7.68
C GLU A 36 -14.33 -9.08 -6.50
N ILE A 37 -14.69 -9.48 -5.29
CA ILE A 37 -13.96 -9.18 -4.07
C ILE A 37 -13.42 -10.49 -3.50
N LEU A 38 -12.10 -10.63 -3.46
CA LEU A 38 -11.41 -11.72 -2.80
C LEU A 38 -11.14 -11.34 -1.34
N LEU A 39 -11.95 -11.89 -0.44
CA LEU A 39 -11.88 -11.60 0.99
C LEU A 39 -11.06 -12.66 1.73
N CYS A 40 -9.96 -12.26 2.37
CA CYS A 40 -9.25 -13.09 3.34
C CYS A 40 -9.59 -12.61 4.75
N ASP A 41 -10.34 -13.42 5.49
CA ASP A 41 -10.61 -13.16 6.91
C ASP A 41 -9.57 -13.87 7.78
N TRP A 42 -8.65 -13.08 8.33
CA TRP A 42 -7.53 -13.58 9.13
C TRP A 42 -7.97 -13.92 10.55
N GLU A 43 -8.95 -13.18 11.10
CA GLU A 43 -9.41 -13.37 12.47
C GLU A 43 -10.80 -14.05 12.51
N LYS A 44 -10.81 -15.38 12.38
CA LYS A 44 -12.05 -16.15 12.32
C LYS A 44 -12.90 -16.09 13.59
N THR A 45 -12.33 -15.72 14.74
CA THR A 45 -13.06 -15.65 16.01
C THR A 45 -13.71 -14.28 16.25
N ALA A 46 -13.33 -13.25 15.49
CA ALA A 46 -13.95 -11.95 15.59
C ALA A 46 -15.35 -11.94 14.97
N ARG A 47 -16.14 -10.91 15.32
CA ARG A 47 -17.50 -10.71 14.80
C ARG A 47 -17.53 -10.84 13.26
N PRO A 48 -18.47 -11.61 12.67
CA PRO A 48 -18.58 -11.73 11.22
C PRO A 48 -18.84 -10.39 10.54
N LEU A 49 -18.26 -10.18 9.36
CA LEU A 49 -18.57 -9.04 8.50
C LEU A 49 -19.97 -9.19 7.90
N PRO A 50 -20.94 -8.29 8.18
CA PRO A 50 -22.33 -8.45 7.78
C PRO A 50 -22.54 -8.67 6.27
N GLN A 51 -21.74 -8.00 5.43
CA GLN A 51 -21.88 -8.06 3.97
C GLN A 51 -20.95 -9.08 3.29
N ALA A 52 -20.21 -9.88 4.05
CA ALA A 52 -19.29 -10.85 3.47
C ALA A 52 -19.99 -12.06 2.82
N GLY A 53 -21.33 -12.13 2.83
CA GLY A 53 -22.14 -13.13 2.12
C GLY A 53 -22.67 -12.66 0.77
N HIS A 54 -22.32 -11.45 0.32
CA HIS A 54 -22.75 -10.91 -0.97
C HIS A 54 -22.15 -11.71 -2.14
N ASP A 55 -22.89 -11.88 -3.25
CA ASP A 55 -22.49 -12.71 -4.41
C ASP A 55 -21.17 -12.28 -5.06
N ALA A 56 -20.85 -10.98 -5.01
CA ALA A 56 -19.57 -10.45 -5.48
C ALA A 56 -18.37 -10.81 -4.58
N VAL A 57 -18.61 -11.33 -3.36
CA VAL A 57 -17.56 -11.64 -2.38
C VAL A 57 -17.23 -13.12 -2.41
N ARG A 58 -15.99 -13.45 -2.77
CA ARG A 58 -15.42 -14.79 -2.68
C ARG A 58 -14.41 -14.84 -1.56
N ARG A 59 -14.69 -15.64 -0.55
CA ARG A 59 -13.74 -15.88 0.55
C ARG A 59 -12.68 -16.88 0.11
N PHE A 60 -11.45 -16.68 0.58
CA PHE A 60 -10.39 -17.68 0.43
C PHE A 60 -9.60 -17.82 1.74
N PRO A 61 -9.17 -19.04 2.08
CA PRO A 61 -8.36 -19.27 3.27
C PRO A 61 -6.88 -18.97 2.97
N VAL A 62 -6.15 -18.53 3.99
CA VAL A 62 -4.67 -18.48 3.98
C VAL A 62 -4.18 -19.23 5.22
N PRO A 63 -3.10 -20.04 5.15
CA PRO A 63 -2.56 -20.74 6.31
C PRO A 63 -2.21 -19.77 7.42
N VAL A 64 -2.63 -20.03 8.67
CA VAL A 64 -2.29 -19.18 9.83
C VAL A 64 -1.15 -19.86 10.61
N PRO A 65 -0.04 -19.15 10.93
CA PRO A 65 0.22 -17.75 10.62
C PRO A 65 0.52 -17.49 9.14
N ALA A 66 -0.11 -16.46 8.58
CA ALA A 66 0.10 -15.97 7.22
C ALA A 66 0.97 -14.71 7.21
N THR A 67 1.35 -14.22 6.04
CA THR A 67 1.75 -12.82 5.83
C THR A 67 0.84 -12.17 4.80
N PHE A 68 0.77 -10.83 4.78
CA PHE A 68 0.08 -10.14 3.68
C PHE A 68 0.60 -10.56 2.32
N THR A 69 1.90 -10.76 2.20
CA THR A 69 2.54 -11.24 0.97
C THR A 69 1.93 -12.56 0.49
N GLN A 70 1.82 -13.54 1.38
CA GLN A 70 1.25 -14.86 1.06
C GLN A 70 -0.22 -14.74 0.66
N ALA A 71 -1.00 -13.96 1.42
CA ALA A 71 -2.41 -13.73 1.14
C ALA A 71 -2.62 -13.02 -0.21
N ARG A 72 -1.84 -11.97 -0.51
CA ARG A 72 -1.88 -11.24 -1.79
C ARG A 72 -1.43 -12.08 -2.96
N LEU A 73 -0.39 -12.91 -2.79
CA LEU A 73 0.09 -13.84 -3.81
C LEU A 73 -1.01 -14.86 -4.15
N GLN A 74 -1.58 -15.51 -3.14
CA GLN A 74 -2.66 -16.47 -3.33
C GLN A 74 -3.88 -15.82 -3.99
N ALA A 75 -4.27 -14.62 -3.54
CA ALA A 75 -5.36 -13.86 -4.13
C ALA A 75 -5.09 -13.53 -5.60
N THR A 76 -3.86 -13.15 -5.96
CA THR A 76 -3.46 -12.86 -7.34
C THR A 76 -3.65 -14.09 -8.24
N HIS A 77 -3.30 -15.28 -7.74
CA HIS A 77 -3.55 -16.53 -8.48
C HIS A 77 -5.04 -16.86 -8.59
N LEU A 78 -5.82 -16.66 -7.51
CA LEU A 78 -7.26 -16.94 -7.47
C LEU A 78 -8.15 -15.92 -8.22
N ALA A 79 -7.62 -14.73 -8.48
CA ALA A 79 -8.28 -13.66 -9.21
C ALA A 79 -8.67 -14.12 -10.61
N ARG A 80 -9.91 -13.80 -10.99
CA ARG A 80 -10.49 -14.01 -12.33
C ARG A 80 -10.44 -12.73 -13.17
N GLY A 81 -10.26 -11.58 -12.53
CA GLY A 81 -10.13 -10.27 -13.14
C GLY A 81 -8.92 -10.13 -14.05
N GLU A 82 -9.02 -9.25 -15.03
CA GLU A 82 -7.88 -8.82 -15.85
C GLU A 82 -6.91 -7.94 -15.05
N ALA A 83 -7.43 -7.21 -14.05
CA ALA A 83 -6.65 -6.46 -13.08
C ALA A 83 -6.92 -6.95 -11.65
N VAL A 84 -5.91 -6.82 -10.78
CA VAL A 84 -5.97 -7.10 -9.35
C VAL A 84 -5.70 -5.82 -8.59
N ALA A 85 -6.66 -5.36 -7.80
CA ALA A 85 -6.49 -4.26 -6.85
C ALA A 85 -6.21 -4.80 -5.45
N PHE A 86 -5.24 -4.20 -4.76
CA PHE A 86 -5.08 -4.37 -3.33
C PHE A 86 -5.70 -3.18 -2.62
N ILE A 87 -6.51 -3.43 -1.59
CA ILE A 87 -7.11 -2.41 -0.73
C ILE A 87 -6.92 -2.82 0.73
N GLU A 88 -6.50 -1.86 1.55
CA GLU A 88 -6.36 -2.05 2.99
C GLU A 88 -7.70 -1.93 3.72
N GLU A 89 -7.90 -2.71 4.79
CA GLU A 89 -9.15 -2.68 5.57
C GLU A 89 -9.40 -1.34 6.29
N HIS A 90 -8.38 -0.49 6.38
CA HIS A 90 -8.44 0.84 6.97
C HIS A 90 -8.48 1.95 5.91
N ALA A 91 -8.80 1.58 4.67
CA ALA A 91 -9.13 2.49 3.59
C ALA A 91 -10.58 2.30 3.13
N TRP A 92 -11.12 3.28 2.42
CA TRP A 92 -12.39 3.12 1.71
C TRP A 92 -12.33 3.84 0.37
N VAL A 93 -12.99 3.24 -0.62
CA VAL A 93 -13.04 3.77 -1.97
C VAL A 93 -14.23 4.73 -2.10
N HIS A 94 -14.07 5.80 -2.89
CA HIS A 94 -15.17 6.73 -3.17
C HIS A 94 -16.05 6.23 -4.34
N PRO A 95 -17.27 6.75 -4.54
CA PRO A 95 -18.07 6.46 -5.72
C PRO A 95 -17.29 6.70 -7.03
N GLY A 96 -17.51 5.85 -8.03
CA GLY A 96 -16.80 5.90 -9.31
C GLY A 96 -15.36 5.38 -9.30
N TRP A 97 -14.79 5.00 -8.15
CA TRP A 97 -13.41 4.50 -8.05
C TRP A 97 -13.14 3.32 -8.98
N ALA A 98 -13.97 2.28 -8.92
CA ALA A 98 -13.76 1.09 -9.74
C ALA A 98 -13.92 1.38 -11.23
N ALA A 99 -14.91 2.19 -11.60
CA ALA A 99 -15.14 2.62 -12.97
C ALA A 99 -13.94 3.38 -13.54
N ALA A 100 -13.34 4.28 -12.74
CA ALA A 100 -12.16 5.04 -13.13
C ALA A 100 -10.92 4.15 -13.36
N LEU A 101 -10.68 3.15 -12.49
CA LEU A 101 -9.59 2.20 -12.68
C LEU A 101 -9.78 1.34 -13.94
N ILE A 102 -10.99 0.81 -14.13
CA ILE A 102 -11.34 -0.01 -15.31
C ILE A 102 -11.18 0.82 -16.60
N ALA A 103 -11.67 2.06 -16.60
CA ALA A 103 -11.53 2.98 -17.73
C ALA A 103 -10.06 3.24 -18.06
N ALA A 104 -9.21 3.50 -17.05
CA ALA A 104 -7.78 3.71 -17.25
C ALA A 104 -7.09 2.49 -17.86
N PHE A 105 -7.34 1.28 -17.36
CA PHE A 105 -6.76 0.05 -17.94
C PHE A 105 -7.25 -0.25 -19.36
N ARG A 106 -8.47 0.20 -19.72
CA ARG A 106 -9.02 0.09 -21.08
C ARG A 106 -8.45 1.17 -22.01
N SER A 107 -8.08 2.33 -21.49
CA SER A 107 -7.60 3.45 -22.31
C SER A 107 -6.11 3.40 -22.64
N GLY A 108 -5.33 2.52 -22.01
CA GLY A 108 -3.90 2.40 -22.27
C GLY A 108 -3.27 1.10 -21.76
N ASP A 109 -2.05 0.83 -22.21
CA ASP A 109 -1.27 -0.33 -21.78
C ASP A 109 -0.51 -0.04 -20.48
N TRP A 110 -1.28 0.13 -19.39
CA TRP A 110 -0.73 0.33 -18.06
C TRP A 110 -0.54 -1.02 -17.36
N ALA A 111 0.60 -1.21 -16.72
CA ALA A 111 0.84 -2.34 -15.83
C ALA A 111 0.25 -2.13 -14.45
N ALA A 112 0.10 -0.88 -14.02
CA ALA A 112 -0.58 -0.53 -12.79
C ALA A 112 -1.32 0.80 -12.91
N VAL A 113 -2.44 0.91 -12.21
CA VAL A 113 -3.23 2.12 -12.07
C VAL A 113 -3.43 2.41 -10.59
N GLY A 114 -3.07 3.60 -10.14
CA GLY A 114 -3.32 4.07 -8.77
C GLY A 114 -4.41 5.12 -8.70
N SER A 115 -4.70 5.54 -7.48
CA SER A 115 -5.80 6.45 -7.14
C SER A 115 -5.28 7.73 -6.49
N GLU A 116 -6.06 8.81 -6.57
CA GLU A 116 -5.94 9.94 -5.66
C GLU A 116 -6.23 9.47 -4.22
N ILE A 117 -5.37 9.85 -3.28
CA ILE A 117 -5.41 9.42 -1.88
C ILE A 117 -5.73 10.60 -0.96
N HIS A 118 -6.84 10.49 -0.25
CA HIS A 118 -7.29 11.45 0.75
C HIS A 118 -6.87 11.00 2.15
N ASN A 119 -6.59 11.97 3.02
CA ASN A 119 -6.47 11.68 4.45
C ASN A 119 -7.86 11.31 5.01
N GLY A 120 -8.01 10.08 5.49
CA GLY A 120 -9.25 9.57 6.06
C GLY A 120 -9.53 10.01 7.50
N ASN A 121 -8.58 10.64 8.18
CA ASN A 121 -8.75 11.15 9.54
C ASN A 121 -7.98 12.47 9.78
N PRO A 122 -8.29 13.54 9.02
CA PRO A 122 -7.58 14.81 9.11
C PRO A 122 -7.75 15.48 10.48
N GLY A 123 -6.74 16.21 10.93
CA GLY A 123 -6.74 16.91 12.22
C GLY A 123 -6.62 16.01 13.45
N ARG A 124 -6.54 14.68 13.28
CA ARG A 124 -6.40 13.72 14.38
C ARG A 124 -4.94 13.40 14.66
N GLY A 125 -4.41 13.91 15.77
CA GLY A 125 -3.05 13.63 16.23
C GLY A 125 -2.00 13.95 15.16
N ILE A 126 -1.25 12.93 14.75
CA ILE A 126 -0.19 13.04 13.73
C ILE A 126 -0.64 12.66 12.31
N SER A 127 -1.93 12.39 12.10
CA SER A 127 -2.44 11.88 10.82
C SER A 127 -2.09 12.76 9.63
N ASP A 128 -2.23 14.09 9.74
CA ASP A 128 -1.91 14.99 8.62
C ASP A 128 -0.42 14.93 8.24
N GLY A 129 0.48 14.74 9.21
CA GLY A 129 1.89 14.51 8.97
C GLY A 129 2.17 13.18 8.29
N VAL A 130 1.50 12.11 8.72
CA VAL A 130 1.61 10.77 8.12
C VAL A 130 1.10 10.79 6.68
N ALA A 131 -0.09 11.38 6.46
CA ALA A 131 -0.71 11.49 5.15
C ALA A 131 0.19 12.27 4.19
N LEU A 132 0.76 13.39 4.66
CA LEU A 132 1.72 14.18 3.88
C LEU A 132 2.97 13.36 3.56
N MET A 133 3.52 12.62 4.52
CA MET A 133 4.73 11.81 4.30
C MET A 133 4.51 10.69 3.26
N ASN A 134 3.36 10.01 3.33
CA ASN A 134 3.10 8.81 2.55
C ASN A 134 2.48 9.09 1.19
N TYR A 135 1.65 10.12 1.09
CA TYR A 135 0.79 10.27 -0.07
C TYR A 135 0.91 11.60 -0.78
N LEU A 136 1.87 12.46 -0.41
CA LEU A 136 2.02 13.80 -1.01
C LEU A 136 1.90 13.83 -2.55
N PRO A 137 2.54 12.95 -3.34
CA PRO A 137 2.41 12.98 -4.80
C PRO A 137 1.05 12.53 -5.35
N TRP A 138 0.22 11.92 -4.51
CA TRP A 138 -1.09 11.36 -4.85
C TRP A 138 -2.24 12.03 -4.08
N GLN A 139 -1.96 13.12 -3.33
CA GLN A 139 -2.96 13.87 -2.58
C GLN A 139 -3.75 14.82 -3.49
N PRO A 140 -4.99 15.18 -3.11
CA PRO A 140 -5.80 16.10 -3.88
C PRO A 140 -5.23 17.54 -3.92
N PRO A 141 -5.38 18.25 -5.04
CA PRO A 141 -5.81 17.72 -6.34
C PRO A 141 -4.67 16.95 -7.02
N ALA A 142 -4.90 15.66 -7.29
CA ALA A 142 -3.98 14.84 -8.07
C ALA A 142 -4.27 15.05 -9.57
N GLU A 143 -3.24 14.94 -10.40
CA GLU A 143 -3.37 15.00 -11.85
C GLU A 143 -3.30 13.60 -12.46
N SER A 144 -4.25 13.27 -13.34
CA SER A 144 -4.21 12.00 -14.05
C SER A 144 -3.07 11.96 -15.04
N GLY A 145 -2.31 10.87 -15.09
CA GLY A 145 -1.23 10.74 -16.04
C GLY A 145 -0.24 9.62 -15.75
N PRO A 146 0.73 9.40 -16.66
CA PRO A 146 1.84 8.50 -16.41
C PRO A 146 2.66 8.95 -15.21
N VAL A 147 3.01 8.02 -14.33
CA VAL A 147 3.81 8.29 -13.14
C VAL A 147 4.88 7.21 -12.95
N SER A 148 5.95 7.55 -12.23
CA SER A 148 7.04 6.62 -11.94
C SER A 148 6.77 5.71 -10.74
N MET A 149 5.79 6.04 -9.91
CA MET A 149 5.45 5.32 -8.69
C MET A 149 3.98 5.58 -8.33
N LEU A 150 3.37 4.59 -7.69
CA LEU A 150 2.02 4.66 -7.15
C LEU A 150 2.04 4.39 -5.63
N ALA A 151 0.95 4.72 -4.95
CA ALA A 151 0.77 4.35 -3.56
C ALA A 151 0.77 2.82 -3.41
N GLY A 152 1.61 2.30 -2.49
CA GLY A 152 1.56 0.88 -2.11
C GLY A 152 0.21 0.53 -1.47
N HIS A 153 -0.12 -0.76 -1.50
CA HIS A 153 -1.30 -1.37 -0.86
C HIS A 153 -2.69 -0.86 -1.27
N ASN A 154 -2.79 0.18 -2.10
CA ASN A 154 -4.03 0.81 -2.57
C ASN A 154 -4.00 1.10 -4.09
N SER A 155 -3.32 0.22 -4.84
CA SER A 155 -3.18 0.31 -6.30
C SER A 155 -3.67 -0.96 -6.98
N ALA A 156 -4.04 -0.83 -8.24
CA ALA A 156 -4.43 -1.93 -9.10
C ALA A 156 -3.33 -2.26 -10.12
N TYR A 157 -3.20 -3.54 -10.44
CA TYR A 157 -2.16 -4.07 -11.31
C TYR A 157 -2.77 -4.96 -12.37
N ARG A 158 -2.23 -4.92 -13.59
CA ARG A 158 -2.59 -5.88 -14.62
C ARG A 158 -2.19 -7.27 -14.15
N ARG A 159 -3.14 -8.20 -14.08
CA ARG A 159 -2.94 -9.52 -13.50
C ARG A 159 -1.85 -10.31 -14.24
N SER A 160 -1.82 -10.22 -15.56
CA SER A 160 -0.80 -10.88 -16.37
C SER A 160 0.61 -10.38 -16.08
N ASP A 161 0.78 -9.08 -15.84
CA ASP A 161 2.08 -8.50 -15.52
C ASP A 161 2.55 -8.96 -14.13
N LEU A 162 1.65 -9.04 -13.14
CA LEU A 162 1.98 -9.65 -11.84
C LEU A 162 2.44 -11.10 -12.03
N LEU A 163 1.64 -11.92 -12.72
CA LEU A 163 1.94 -13.34 -12.88
C LEU A 163 3.21 -13.63 -13.69
N SER A 164 3.63 -12.71 -14.55
CA SER A 164 4.88 -12.85 -15.32
C SER A 164 6.14 -12.88 -14.46
N PHE A 165 6.09 -12.41 -13.21
CA PHE A 165 7.21 -12.53 -12.26
C PHE A 165 7.41 -13.94 -11.72
N GLY A 166 6.44 -14.85 -11.92
CA GLY A 166 6.58 -16.25 -11.52
C GLY A 166 6.93 -16.40 -10.03
N PRO A 167 7.98 -17.17 -9.69
CA PRO A 167 8.40 -17.38 -8.30
C PRO A 167 8.77 -16.10 -7.53
N ASP A 168 9.22 -15.05 -8.23
CA ASP A 168 9.66 -13.80 -7.59
C ASP A 168 8.50 -12.89 -7.16
N LEU A 169 7.27 -13.16 -7.64
CA LEU A 169 6.09 -12.33 -7.37
C LEU A 169 5.85 -12.17 -5.87
N GLY A 170 6.02 -13.23 -5.08
CA GLY A 170 5.87 -13.16 -3.63
C GLY A 170 6.78 -12.09 -3.03
N GLU A 171 8.08 -12.12 -3.33
CA GLU A 171 9.02 -11.14 -2.80
C GLU A 171 8.72 -9.71 -3.26
N LEU A 172 8.21 -9.54 -4.49
CA LEU A 172 7.82 -8.22 -5.00
C LEU A 172 6.54 -7.68 -4.35
N LEU A 173 5.59 -8.55 -4.00
CA LEU A 173 4.36 -8.15 -3.28
C LEU A 173 4.61 -7.77 -1.81
N GLN A 174 5.78 -8.08 -1.26
CA GLN A 174 6.21 -7.59 0.05
C GLN A 174 6.58 -6.10 0.00
N SER A 175 6.97 -5.58 -1.17
CA SER A 175 7.31 -4.16 -1.34
C SER A 175 6.96 -3.69 -2.74
N GLU A 176 5.85 -2.98 -2.87
CA GLU A 176 5.42 -2.49 -4.18
C GLU A 176 6.37 -1.44 -4.78
N VAL A 177 7.21 -0.81 -3.95
CA VAL A 177 8.33 0.01 -4.45
C VAL A 177 9.26 -0.84 -5.32
N LEU A 178 9.60 -2.05 -4.88
CA LEU A 178 10.42 -2.98 -5.67
C LEU A 178 9.64 -3.51 -6.88
N LEU A 179 8.35 -3.81 -6.73
CA LEU A 179 7.48 -4.20 -7.84
C LEU A 179 7.45 -3.13 -8.94
N HIS A 180 7.22 -1.86 -8.58
CA HIS A 180 7.21 -0.73 -9.51
C HIS A 180 8.56 -0.55 -10.21
N TRP A 181 9.67 -0.72 -9.47
CA TRP A 181 11.01 -0.68 -10.08
C TRP A 181 11.23 -1.83 -11.08
N GLN A 182 10.75 -3.04 -10.79
CA GLN A 182 10.87 -4.16 -11.72
C GLN A 182 9.96 -4.02 -12.94
N LEU A 183 8.73 -3.52 -12.77
CA LEU A 183 7.85 -3.14 -13.87
C LEU A 183 8.52 -2.08 -14.77
N SER A 184 9.10 -1.03 -14.17
CA SER A 184 9.82 0.01 -14.89
C SER A 184 11.04 -0.53 -15.65
N LYS A 185 11.80 -1.46 -15.07
CA LYS A 185 12.90 -2.16 -15.77
C LYS A 185 12.42 -2.96 -16.98
N GLN A 186 11.22 -3.51 -16.93
CA GLN A 186 10.55 -4.16 -18.07
C GLN A 186 9.87 -3.16 -19.02
N LYS A 187 10.15 -1.85 -18.87
CA LYS A 187 9.58 -0.74 -19.66
C LYS A 187 8.05 -0.64 -19.55
N LYS A 188 7.47 -1.23 -18.52
CA LYS A 188 6.03 -1.11 -18.23
C LYS A 188 5.75 0.26 -17.62
N GLN A 189 4.58 0.80 -17.94
CA GLN A 189 4.16 2.14 -17.49
C GLN A 189 3.11 2.04 -16.39
N LEU A 190 3.15 2.99 -15.46
CA LEU A 190 2.17 3.13 -14.38
C LEU A 190 1.36 4.41 -14.63
N TYR A 191 0.10 4.40 -14.23
CA TYR A 191 -0.82 5.52 -14.45
C TYR A 191 -1.51 5.91 -13.14
N LEU A 192 -1.58 7.20 -12.85
CA LEU A 192 -2.43 7.73 -11.79
C LEU A 192 -3.77 8.13 -12.41
N ALA A 193 -4.87 7.56 -11.94
CA ALA A 193 -6.21 7.96 -12.34
C ALA A 193 -6.82 8.83 -11.23
N ALA A 194 -6.74 10.15 -11.34
CA ALA A 194 -7.22 11.08 -10.30
C ALA A 194 -8.74 11.02 -10.06
N ALA A 195 -9.50 10.51 -11.04
CA ALA A 195 -10.93 10.23 -10.87
C ALA A 195 -11.20 9.02 -9.95
N ALA A 196 -10.23 8.12 -9.80
CA ALA A 196 -10.28 7.05 -8.81
C ALA A 196 -9.79 7.63 -7.47
N ARG A 197 -10.65 7.64 -6.46
CA ARG A 197 -10.36 8.24 -5.15
C ARG A 197 -10.47 7.22 -4.03
N ILE A 198 -9.54 7.30 -3.09
CA ILE A 198 -9.50 6.47 -1.88
C ILE A 198 -9.26 7.39 -0.68
N SER A 199 -9.89 7.11 0.45
CA SER A 199 -9.51 7.70 1.74
C SER A 199 -8.81 6.66 2.60
N HIS A 200 -7.68 7.02 3.18
CA HIS A 200 -6.85 6.14 4.00
C HIS A 200 -6.75 6.65 5.44
N ILE A 201 -7.11 5.82 6.44
CA ILE A 201 -6.92 6.18 7.86
C ILE A 201 -5.46 6.00 8.22
N ASN A 202 -4.83 7.06 8.71
CA ASN A 202 -3.42 7.04 9.12
C ASN A 202 -3.24 6.81 10.63
N GLU A 203 -2.02 6.46 11.02
CA GLU A 203 -1.62 6.30 12.41
C GLU A 203 -1.86 7.58 13.24
N GLY A 204 -2.27 7.39 14.50
CA GLY A 204 -2.50 8.50 15.44
C GLY A 204 -1.37 8.78 16.41
N SER A 205 -0.38 7.88 16.53
CA SER A 205 0.64 7.94 17.58
C SER A 205 2.06 7.70 17.06
N LEU A 206 3.04 8.28 17.74
CA LEU A 206 4.46 8.15 17.41
C LEU A 206 5.00 6.72 17.57
N THR A 207 4.43 5.95 18.51
CA THR A 207 4.81 4.55 18.73
C THR A 207 4.30 3.66 17.60
N ALA A 208 3.06 3.88 17.14
CA ALA A 208 2.49 3.14 16.02
C ALA A 208 3.30 3.38 14.74
N ILE A 209 3.52 4.65 14.37
CA ILE A 209 4.28 4.98 13.17
C ILE A 209 5.73 4.51 13.26
N GLY A 210 6.39 4.64 14.42
CA GLY A 210 7.76 4.14 14.60
C GLY A 210 7.85 2.63 14.39
N ARG A 211 6.95 1.85 14.99
CA ARG A 211 6.90 0.39 14.87
C ARG A 211 6.62 -0.03 13.43
N GLY A 212 5.58 0.51 12.80
CA GLY A 212 5.19 0.17 11.43
C GLY A 212 6.32 0.42 10.43
N TYR A 213 6.94 1.60 10.49
CA TYR A 213 8.01 1.98 9.56
C TYR A 213 9.27 1.15 9.78
N PHE A 214 9.64 0.88 11.02
CA PHE A 214 10.77 0.02 11.31
C PHE A 214 10.56 -1.39 10.71
N LEU A 215 9.41 -2.01 10.98
CA LEU A 215 9.11 -3.37 10.53
C LEU A 215 9.06 -3.46 9.00
N TRP A 216 8.30 -2.57 8.35
CA TRP A 216 8.19 -2.55 6.90
C TRP A 216 9.55 -2.27 6.23
N ASN A 217 10.34 -1.33 6.74
CA ASN A 217 11.63 -1.02 6.12
C ASN A 217 12.67 -2.11 6.38
N ARG A 218 12.54 -2.92 7.43
CA ARG A 218 13.37 -4.12 7.61
C ARG A 218 13.08 -5.17 6.55
N CYS A 219 11.80 -5.39 6.23
CA CYS A 219 11.41 -6.20 5.06
C CYS A 219 12.01 -5.60 3.79
N PHE A 220 11.74 -4.32 3.49
CA PHE A 220 12.24 -3.65 2.30
C PHE A 220 13.77 -3.73 2.14
N GLY A 221 14.54 -3.50 3.21
CA GLY A 221 16.00 -3.62 3.18
C GLY A 221 16.45 -5.02 2.80
N SER A 222 15.85 -6.03 3.42
CA SER A 222 16.13 -7.45 3.13
C SER A 222 15.81 -7.81 1.68
N SER A 223 14.59 -7.53 1.23
CA SER A 223 14.12 -7.88 -0.13
C SER A 223 14.93 -7.13 -1.19
N ARG A 224 15.20 -5.84 -0.97
CA ARG A 224 16.04 -5.07 -1.88
C ARG A 224 17.45 -5.64 -2.00
N ALA A 225 18.07 -6.04 -0.88
CA ALA A 225 19.41 -6.59 -0.91
C ALA A 225 19.48 -7.98 -1.56
N ARG A 226 18.40 -8.76 -1.47
CA ARG A 226 18.29 -10.07 -2.15
C ARG A 226 18.03 -9.91 -3.64
N LEU A 227 17.03 -9.10 -4.01
CA LEU A 227 16.63 -8.82 -5.40
C LEU A 227 17.76 -8.26 -6.26
N TYR A 228 18.66 -7.46 -5.66
CA TYR A 228 19.81 -6.89 -6.37
C TYR A 228 21.14 -7.57 -6.02
N HIS A 229 21.11 -8.72 -5.34
CA HIS A 229 22.27 -9.53 -4.96
C HIS A 229 23.40 -8.71 -4.32
N PHE A 230 23.06 -7.85 -3.35
CA PHE A 230 24.06 -6.98 -2.72
C PHE A 230 25.12 -7.79 -1.97
N SER A 231 26.38 -7.47 -2.24
CA SER A 231 27.53 -7.98 -1.49
C SER A 231 27.52 -7.46 -0.04
N VAL A 232 28.30 -8.11 0.83
CA VAL A 232 28.45 -7.67 2.23
C VAL A 232 28.93 -6.22 2.31
N TRP A 233 29.88 -5.82 1.46
CA TRP A 233 30.38 -4.45 1.41
C TRP A 233 29.32 -3.44 0.97
N GLN A 234 28.49 -3.79 -0.01
CA GLN A 234 27.37 -2.94 -0.42
C GLN A 234 26.32 -2.78 0.69
N ARG A 235 26.05 -3.85 1.44
CA ARG A 235 25.16 -3.82 2.61
C ARG A 235 25.71 -2.93 3.73
N LEU A 236 27.00 -3.07 4.05
CA LEU A 236 27.69 -2.24 5.05
C LEU A 236 27.74 -0.77 4.65
N ALA A 237 28.21 -0.46 3.44
CA ALA A 237 28.31 0.92 2.95
C ALA A 237 26.95 1.63 2.96
N ARG A 238 25.89 0.94 2.56
CA ARG A 238 24.52 1.48 2.62
C ARG A 238 24.03 1.67 4.05
N THR A 239 24.35 0.76 4.95
CA THR A 239 24.01 0.88 6.38
C THR A 239 24.69 2.08 7.02
N LEU A 240 25.95 2.34 6.67
CA LEU A 240 26.68 3.53 7.15
C LEU A 240 26.13 4.84 6.57
N ALA A 241 25.57 4.81 5.35
CA ALA A 241 24.93 5.97 4.74
C ALA A 241 23.49 6.21 5.20
N ILE A 242 22.83 5.22 5.79
CA ILE A 242 21.41 5.28 6.18
C ILE A 242 21.08 6.43 7.16
N PRO A 243 21.91 6.81 8.15
CA PRO A 243 21.62 7.95 9.03
C PRO A 243 21.37 9.28 8.30
N LEU A 244 21.82 9.42 7.04
CA LEU A 244 21.55 10.59 6.20
C LEU A 244 20.16 10.54 5.53
N VAL A 245 19.51 9.37 5.47
CA VAL A 245 18.24 9.15 4.76
C VAL A 245 17.11 10.06 5.26
N PRO A 246 16.88 10.27 6.57
CA PRO A 246 15.84 11.18 7.05
C PRO A 246 16.00 12.60 6.50
N PHE A 247 17.22 13.13 6.50
CA PHE A 247 17.49 14.48 6.02
C PHE A 247 17.38 14.59 4.49
N VAL A 248 17.82 13.58 3.76
CA VAL A 248 17.66 13.53 2.30
C VAL A 248 16.18 13.44 1.92
N ARG A 249 15.38 12.63 2.62
CA ARG A 249 13.93 12.56 2.41
C ARG A 249 13.24 13.87 2.76
N ALA A 250 13.62 14.49 3.88
CA ALA A 250 13.14 15.80 4.28
C ALA A 250 13.39 16.87 3.21
N ALA A 251 14.61 16.94 2.68
CA ALA A 251 14.99 17.89 1.64
C ALA A 251 14.23 17.62 0.33
N LYS A 252 14.14 16.36 -0.11
CA LYS A 252 13.37 15.99 -1.31
C LYS A 252 11.90 16.36 -1.20
N MET A 253 11.31 16.14 -0.04
CA MET A 253 9.92 16.49 0.24
C MET A 253 9.71 18.01 0.22
N ALA A 254 10.61 18.78 0.85
CA ALA A 254 10.55 20.25 0.81
C ALA A 254 10.68 20.79 -0.63
N VAL A 255 11.62 20.25 -1.42
CA VAL A 255 11.77 20.60 -2.84
C VAL A 255 10.50 20.28 -3.62
N TYR A 256 9.93 19.08 -3.42
CA TYR A 256 8.68 18.69 -4.08
C TYR A 256 7.54 19.68 -3.76
N ILE A 257 7.34 19.99 -2.48
CA ILE A 257 6.35 20.98 -2.00
C ILE A 257 6.55 22.34 -2.66
N CYS A 258 7.80 22.83 -2.71
CA CYS A 258 8.11 24.13 -3.30
C CYS A 258 7.79 24.24 -4.79
N HIS A 259 7.88 23.12 -5.52
CA HIS A 259 7.64 23.04 -6.96
C HIS A 259 6.19 22.69 -7.34
N HIS A 260 5.45 21.94 -6.51
CA HIS A 260 4.14 21.40 -6.88
C HIS A 260 2.98 22.00 -6.06
N ASP A 261 3.14 22.16 -4.75
CA ASP A 261 2.06 22.66 -3.88
C ASP A 261 2.63 23.34 -2.63
N ARG A 262 2.88 24.66 -2.75
CA ARG A 262 3.42 25.47 -1.64
C ARG A 262 2.47 25.59 -0.46
N SER A 263 1.17 25.30 -0.63
CA SER A 263 0.20 25.36 0.48
C SER A 263 0.52 24.36 1.59
N ARG A 264 1.23 23.27 1.26
CA ARG A 264 1.62 22.21 2.21
C ARG A 264 2.79 22.58 3.13
N ILE A 265 3.46 23.70 2.91
CA ILE A 265 4.70 24.04 3.63
C ILE A 265 4.48 24.23 5.13
N SER A 266 3.34 24.80 5.53
CA SER A 266 2.98 24.95 6.94
C SER A 266 2.80 23.59 7.62
N THR A 267 2.08 22.68 6.97
CA THR A 267 1.90 21.30 7.45
C THR A 267 3.23 20.56 7.55
N TYR A 268 4.12 20.71 6.56
CA TYR A 268 5.45 20.12 6.57
C TYR A 268 6.25 20.55 7.81
N PHE A 269 6.34 21.86 8.09
CA PHE A 269 7.07 22.35 9.25
C PHE A 269 6.40 21.97 10.57
N ARG A 270 5.07 22.01 10.63
CA ARG A 270 4.29 21.60 11.81
C ARG A 270 4.57 20.14 12.20
N TYR A 271 4.68 19.25 11.22
CA TYR A 271 4.89 17.82 11.45
C TYR A 271 6.34 17.36 11.24
N PHE A 272 7.29 18.27 11.02
CA PHE A 272 8.69 17.93 10.75
C PHE A 272 9.31 16.98 11.79
N PRO A 273 9.11 17.14 13.11
CA PRO A 273 9.63 16.19 14.10
C PRO A 273 9.07 14.76 13.92
N VAL A 274 7.79 14.64 13.52
CA VAL A 274 7.15 13.35 13.25
C VAL A 274 7.76 12.69 12.01
N LEU A 275 7.99 13.48 10.95
CA LEU A 275 8.62 13.00 9.72
C LEU A 275 10.04 12.45 9.98
N ILE A 276 10.85 13.21 10.74
CA ILE A 276 12.21 12.79 11.10
C ILE A 276 12.19 11.52 11.95
N LEU A 277 11.29 11.42 12.94
CA LEU A 277 11.16 10.22 13.76
C LEU A 277 10.78 9.00 12.90
N ALA A 278 9.78 9.12 12.04
CA ALA A 278 9.30 8.03 11.19
C ALA A 278 10.37 7.59 10.18
N TRP A 279 11.05 8.54 9.53
CA TRP A 279 12.15 8.22 8.63
C TRP A 279 13.38 7.66 9.34
N SER A 280 13.62 8.04 10.61
CA SER A 280 14.69 7.45 11.41
C SER A 280 14.36 6.00 11.77
N ALA A 281 13.12 5.71 12.17
CA ALA A 281 12.65 4.35 12.38
C ALA A 281 12.75 3.50 11.10
N ALA A 282 12.35 4.08 9.96
CA ALA A 282 12.51 3.47 8.64
C ALA A 282 13.97 3.16 8.32
N ALA A 283 14.86 4.13 8.54
CA ALA A 283 16.31 4.00 8.38
C ALA A 283 16.85 2.83 9.22
N CYS A 284 16.55 2.81 10.53
CA CYS A 284 16.96 1.73 11.42
C CYS A 284 16.47 0.35 10.95
N GLY A 285 15.19 0.27 10.56
CA GLY A 285 14.61 -0.95 9.99
C GLY A 285 15.38 -1.42 8.76
N GLN A 286 15.61 -0.52 7.81
CA GLN A 286 16.32 -0.81 6.58
C GLN A 286 17.76 -1.29 6.81
N SER A 287 18.48 -0.69 7.75
CA SER A 287 19.84 -1.11 8.14
C SER A 287 19.83 -2.55 8.63
N LEU A 288 18.92 -2.90 9.53
CA LEU A 288 18.80 -4.28 10.02
C LEU A 288 18.37 -5.24 8.91
N GLY A 289 17.51 -4.79 7.98
CA GLY A 289 17.17 -5.57 6.79
C GLY A 289 18.37 -5.88 5.92
N PHE A 290 19.29 -4.92 5.73
CA PHE A 290 20.52 -5.14 4.98
C PHE A 290 21.49 -6.08 5.69
N LEU A 291 21.68 -5.93 7.00
CA LEU A 291 22.68 -6.68 7.75
C LEU A 291 22.21 -8.08 8.18
N LEU A 292 20.96 -8.19 8.63
CA LEU A 292 20.43 -9.38 9.30
C LEU A 292 19.21 -9.99 8.60
N GLY A 293 18.76 -9.40 7.49
CA GLY A 293 17.56 -9.82 6.78
C GLY A 293 16.26 -9.50 7.52
N ALA A 294 15.14 -9.96 6.94
CA ALA A 294 13.79 -9.66 7.44
C ALA A 294 13.51 -10.25 8.83
N GLY A 295 14.06 -11.43 9.15
CA GLY A 295 13.71 -12.16 10.38
C GLY A 295 12.19 -12.36 10.50
N GLN A 296 11.62 -12.05 11.67
CA GLN A 296 10.17 -12.10 11.89
C GLN A 296 9.44 -10.79 11.52
N ALA A 297 10.11 -9.83 10.89
CA ALA A 297 9.53 -8.51 10.65
C ALA A 297 8.28 -8.55 9.77
N GLU A 298 8.20 -9.48 8.82
CA GLU A 298 7.06 -9.61 7.93
C GLU A 298 5.79 -10.07 8.66
N ALA A 299 5.92 -11.10 9.50
CA ALA A 299 4.82 -11.58 10.34
C ALA A 299 4.41 -10.50 11.34
N ALA A 300 5.37 -9.87 12.02
CA ALA A 300 5.12 -8.80 12.98
C ALA A 300 4.50 -7.54 12.34
N PHE A 301 4.86 -7.23 11.08
CA PHE A 301 4.25 -6.13 10.32
C PHE A 301 2.80 -6.46 9.94
N SER A 302 2.56 -7.69 9.48
CA SER A 302 1.20 -8.12 9.11
C SER A 302 0.27 -8.12 10.33
N GLU A 303 0.74 -8.60 11.48
CA GLU A 303 0.01 -8.53 12.75
C GLU A 303 -0.23 -7.07 13.17
N TYR A 304 0.80 -6.22 13.10
CA TYR A 304 0.70 -4.80 13.42
C TYR A 304 -0.41 -4.11 12.63
N GLU A 305 -0.44 -4.25 11.31
CA GLU A 305 -1.41 -3.58 10.44
C GLU A 305 -2.87 -3.96 10.71
N LEU A 306 -3.11 -5.22 11.10
CA LEU A 306 -4.45 -5.76 11.35
C LEU A 306 -4.96 -5.53 12.77
N THR A 307 -4.07 -5.21 13.71
CA THR A 307 -4.41 -5.07 15.13
C THR A 307 -4.27 -3.63 15.63
N ILE A 308 -3.48 -2.79 14.95
CA ILE A 308 -3.22 -1.43 15.43
C ILE A 308 -4.48 -0.57 15.45
N GLN A 309 -4.72 0.07 16.59
CA GLN A 309 -5.75 1.09 16.71
C GLN A 309 -5.27 2.38 16.06
N ARG A 310 -5.92 2.77 14.98
CA ARG A 310 -5.87 4.12 14.40
C ARG A 310 -7.02 4.97 14.96
N PRO A 311 -6.84 6.27 15.18
CA PRO A 311 -7.94 7.12 15.64
C PRO A 311 -8.99 7.22 14.53
N GLU A 312 -10.14 6.60 14.79
CA GLU A 312 -11.33 6.64 13.96
C GLU A 312 -12.37 7.45 14.72
N GLU A 313 -12.87 8.50 14.06
CA GLU A 313 -13.79 9.49 14.63
C GLU A 313 -13.23 10.21 15.86
#